data_AF-A0A2T9YSP7-F1
#
_entry.id   AF-A0A2T9YSP7-F1
#
_cell.length_a   1.000
_cell.length_b   1.000
_cell.length_c   1.000
_cell.angle_alpha   90.00
_cell.angle_beta   90.00
_cell.angle_gamma   90.00
#
_symmetry.space_group_name_H-M   'P 1'
#
loop_
_entity.id
_entity.type
_entity.pdbx_description
1 polymer ?
#
loop_
_entity_poly.entity_id
_entity_poly.type
_entity_poly.pdbx_seq_one_letter_code
_entity_poly.pdbx_strand_id
1 'polypeptide(L)'
;MTALCLVYEYYPDATTVGNNLSLGKQTTMLETQAWSLLFQILSALKTIHSNGISQMILDVFSVVSVGPDRYKVGWLGLGNILFKQATEIPSINQRKDLSNLGVLLLALLSKNLNVMTNISESLNSVQMVYSSEMYKVVSTLISNADVSLEMILTSHSTRLLAELDSANKIKDEFQESLSLELSNGRLCRLMTKLNFINGRPEQVLKRKNEHL
;
A
#
# COMPACT_ATOMS: atom_id res chain seq x y z
N MET A 1 19.99 -7.54 -28.65
CA MET A 1 18.81 -7.41 -27.78
C MET A 1 19.08 -6.31 -26.77
N THR A 2 18.33 -5.23 -26.81
CA THR A 2 18.41 -4.14 -25.81
C THR A 2 17.22 -4.28 -24.86
N ALA A 3 17.47 -4.26 -23.56
CA ALA A 3 16.43 -4.33 -22.52
C ALA A 3 16.41 -3.02 -21.73
N LEU A 4 15.22 -2.58 -21.32
CA LEU A 4 15.02 -1.48 -20.38
C LEU A 4 14.77 -2.09 -18.99
N CYS A 5 15.66 -1.79 -18.04
CA CYS A 5 15.54 -2.26 -16.66
C CYS A 5 15.16 -1.10 -15.73
N LEU A 6 14.11 -1.28 -14.95
CA LEU A 6 13.66 -0.34 -13.92
C LEU A 6 13.87 -0.99 -12.56
N VAL A 7 14.45 -0.25 -11.62
CA VAL A 7 14.72 -0.74 -10.26
C VAL A 7 13.78 -0.03 -9.30
N TYR A 8 13.03 -0.83 -8.54
CA TYR A 8 12.08 -0.37 -7.53
C TYR A 8 12.46 -0.95 -6.17
N GLU A 9 11.88 -0.38 -5.11
CA GLU A 9 12.00 -0.97 -3.78
C GLU A 9 11.36 -2.37 -3.76
N TYR A 10 12.07 -3.32 -3.17
CA TYR A 10 11.60 -4.69 -3.05
C TYR A 10 10.75 -4.85 -1.79
N TYR A 11 9.52 -5.35 -1.98
CA TYR A 11 8.64 -5.75 -0.89
C TYR A 11 8.44 -7.28 -0.95
N PRO A 12 8.90 -8.03 0.07
CA PRO A 12 8.71 -9.47 0.09
C PRO A 12 7.23 -9.82 0.18
N ASP A 13 6.83 -10.92 -0.48
CA ASP A 13 5.47 -11.46 -0.51
C ASP A 13 4.37 -10.50 -0.98
N ALA A 14 4.75 -9.39 -1.59
CA ALA A 14 3.82 -8.40 -2.09
C ALA A 14 3.03 -8.96 -3.29
N THR A 15 1.72 -8.76 -3.30
CA THR A 15 0.83 -9.27 -4.34
C THR A 15 0.03 -8.14 -4.96
N THR A 16 -0.23 -8.20 -6.26
CA THR A 16 -1.10 -7.21 -6.90
C THR A 16 -2.54 -7.41 -6.41
N VAL A 17 -3.27 -6.31 -6.21
CA VAL A 17 -4.66 -6.39 -5.73
C VAL A 17 -5.56 -7.10 -6.76
N GLY A 18 -5.20 -7.06 -8.04
CA GLY A 18 -5.86 -7.79 -9.12
C GLY A 18 -5.57 -9.29 -9.20
N ASN A 19 -4.61 -9.83 -8.43
CA ASN A 19 -4.21 -11.25 -8.58
C ASN A 19 -5.37 -12.21 -8.25
N ASN A 20 -6.00 -12.02 -7.08
CA ASN A 20 -7.15 -12.83 -6.67
C ASN A 20 -8.35 -12.65 -7.59
N LEU A 21 -8.50 -11.44 -8.15
CA LEU A 21 -9.55 -11.11 -9.11
C LEU A 21 -9.34 -11.84 -10.44
N SER A 22 -8.11 -11.86 -10.98
CA SER A 22 -7.78 -12.61 -12.19
C SER A 22 -7.92 -14.12 -12.02
N LEU A 23 -7.72 -14.64 -10.81
CA LEU A 23 -7.86 -16.06 -10.50
C LEU A 23 -9.30 -16.48 -10.20
N GLY A 24 -10.26 -15.54 -10.21
CA GLY A 24 -11.66 -15.80 -9.82
C GLY A 24 -11.81 -16.19 -8.35
N LYS A 25 -10.81 -15.92 -7.51
CA LYS A 25 -10.76 -16.24 -6.08
C LYS A 25 -11.09 -15.04 -5.19
N GLN A 26 -11.43 -13.90 -5.80
CA GLN A 26 -11.69 -12.66 -5.08
C GLN A 26 -12.91 -12.78 -4.17
N THR A 27 -12.69 -12.60 -2.88
CA THR A 27 -13.78 -12.44 -1.91
C THR A 27 -14.32 -11.02 -1.95
N THR A 28 -15.54 -10.82 -1.45
CA THR A 28 -16.09 -9.48 -1.26
C THR A 28 -15.14 -8.68 -0.37
N MET A 29 -14.66 -7.54 -0.89
CA MET A 29 -13.80 -6.64 -0.16
C MET A 29 -14.59 -5.97 0.96
N LEU A 30 -14.03 -5.84 2.15
CA LEU A 30 -14.69 -5.06 3.20
C LEU A 30 -14.67 -3.58 2.82
N GLU A 31 -15.74 -2.87 3.15
CA GLU A 31 -15.84 -1.45 2.82
C GLU A 31 -14.70 -0.64 3.48
N THR A 32 -14.32 -0.96 4.72
CA THR A 32 -13.17 -0.35 5.41
C THR A 32 -11.88 -0.48 4.60
N GLN A 33 -11.62 -1.65 4.02
CA GLN A 33 -10.43 -1.89 3.20
C GLN A 33 -10.48 -1.07 1.90
N ALA A 34 -11.66 -0.94 1.28
CA ALA A 34 -11.84 -0.16 0.07
C ALA A 34 -11.55 1.33 0.31
N TRP A 35 -11.98 1.85 1.46
CA TRP A 35 -11.64 3.21 1.88
C TRP A 35 -10.15 3.37 2.17
N SER A 36 -9.53 2.43 2.89
CA SER A 36 -8.09 2.48 3.15
C SER A 36 -7.28 2.45 1.86
N LEU A 37 -7.65 1.60 0.90
CA LEU A 37 -7.06 1.58 -0.44
C LEU A 37 -7.23 2.94 -1.12
N LEU A 38 -8.46 3.47 -1.18
CA LEU A 38 -8.73 4.78 -1.80
C LEU A 38 -7.84 5.87 -1.20
N PHE A 39 -7.77 6.01 0.12
CA PHE A 39 -7.01 7.08 0.76
C PHE A 39 -5.49 6.92 0.59
N GLN A 40 -4.98 5.69 0.64
CA GLN A 40 -3.55 5.43 0.42
C GLN A 40 -3.14 5.75 -1.03
N ILE A 41 -3.98 5.38 -2.00
CA ILE A 41 -3.71 5.71 -3.41
C ILE A 41 -3.90 7.20 -3.70
N LEU A 42 -4.92 7.87 -3.13
CA LEU A 42 -5.06 9.32 -3.21
C LEU A 42 -3.86 10.05 -2.59
N SER A 43 -3.34 9.59 -1.45
CA SER A 43 -2.14 10.16 -0.83
C SER A 43 -0.90 10.04 -1.74
N ALA A 44 -0.74 8.88 -2.40
CA ALA A 44 0.30 8.67 -3.39
C ALA A 44 0.13 9.60 -4.61
N LEU A 45 -1.08 9.66 -5.19
CA LEU A 45 -1.38 10.54 -6.31
C LEU A 45 -1.17 12.01 -5.98
N LYS A 46 -1.50 12.45 -4.75
CA LYS A 46 -1.25 13.83 -4.30
C LYS A 46 0.23 14.18 -4.43
N THR A 47 1.10 13.28 -3.99
CA THR A 47 2.55 13.45 -4.03
C THR A 47 3.09 13.39 -5.47
N ILE A 48 2.52 12.54 -6.31
CA ILE A 48 2.89 12.44 -7.74
C ILE A 48 2.48 13.72 -8.47
N HIS A 49 1.24 14.16 -8.28
CA HIS A 49 0.64 15.31 -8.96
C HIS A 49 1.27 16.63 -8.49
N SER A 50 1.64 16.76 -7.21
CA SER A 50 2.35 17.94 -6.70
C SER A 50 3.73 18.14 -7.34
N ASN A 51 4.34 17.07 -7.84
CA ASN A 51 5.60 17.13 -8.58
C ASN A 51 5.39 17.36 -10.10
N GLY A 52 4.15 17.60 -10.55
CA GLY A 52 3.83 17.84 -11.96
C GLY A 52 3.87 16.58 -12.84
N ILE A 53 3.91 15.40 -12.23
CA ILE A 53 3.93 14.11 -12.94
C ILE A 53 2.54 13.45 -12.78
N SER A 54 2.29 12.42 -13.57
CA SER A 54 1.10 11.56 -13.51
C SER A 54 1.54 10.10 -13.50
N GLN A 55 0.75 9.23 -12.89
CA GLN A 55 1.03 7.80 -12.84
C GLN A 55 0.84 7.15 -14.21
N MET A 56 -0.18 7.59 -14.96
CA MET A 56 -0.59 7.13 -16.30
C MET A 56 -1.11 5.68 -16.34
N ILE A 57 -0.37 4.74 -15.74
CA ILE A 57 -0.74 3.33 -15.61
C ILE A 57 -1.25 3.09 -14.18
N LEU A 58 -2.57 3.19 -14.01
CA LEU A 58 -3.24 2.93 -12.73
C LEU A 58 -4.39 1.94 -12.92
N ASP A 59 -4.12 0.67 -12.68
CA ASP A 59 -5.07 -0.45 -12.72
C ASP A 59 -4.86 -1.39 -11.52
N VAL A 60 -5.65 -2.46 -11.45
CA VAL A 60 -5.57 -3.46 -10.36
C VAL A 60 -4.22 -4.19 -10.28
N PHE A 61 -3.40 -4.13 -11.34
CA PHE A 61 -2.08 -4.75 -11.40
C PHE A 61 -0.95 -3.77 -11.06
N SER A 62 -1.20 -2.48 -11.22
CA SER A 62 -0.30 -1.41 -10.80
C SER A 62 -0.33 -1.18 -9.29
N VAL A 63 -1.41 -1.57 -8.60
CA VAL A 63 -1.52 -1.45 -7.14
C VAL A 63 -1.14 -2.77 -6.47
N VAL A 64 -0.25 -2.68 -5.49
CA VAL A 64 0.32 -3.82 -4.78
C VAL A 64 -0.06 -3.76 -3.30
N SER A 65 -0.55 -4.88 -2.77
CA SER A 65 -0.69 -5.13 -1.34
C SER A 65 0.64 -5.62 -0.77
N VAL A 66 1.18 -4.88 0.18
CA VAL A 66 2.49 -5.14 0.84
C VAL A 66 2.31 -5.69 2.26
N GLY A 67 1.08 -5.69 2.77
CA GLY A 67 0.75 -6.17 4.10
C GLY A 67 -0.75 -6.05 4.37
N PRO A 68 -1.21 -6.36 5.59
CA PRO A 68 -2.61 -6.18 5.96
C PRO A 68 -3.00 -4.70 5.80
N ASP A 69 -3.97 -4.45 4.93
CA ASP A 69 -4.49 -3.12 4.59
C ASP A 69 -3.40 -2.08 4.25
N ARG A 70 -2.29 -2.53 3.64
CA ARG A 70 -1.21 -1.65 3.18
C ARG A 70 -1.02 -1.75 1.67
N TYR A 71 -1.38 -0.68 0.98
CA TYR A 71 -1.38 -0.60 -0.47
C TYR A 71 -0.32 0.39 -0.97
N LYS A 72 0.33 0.06 -2.08
CA LYS A 72 1.31 0.93 -2.75
C LYS A 72 1.05 0.98 -4.24
N VAL A 73 1.32 2.15 -4.83
CA VAL A 73 1.35 2.32 -6.28
C VAL A 73 2.70 1.80 -6.79
N GLY A 74 2.65 0.80 -7.68
CA GLY A 74 3.81 0.24 -8.35
C GLY A 74 4.15 0.99 -9.64
N TRP A 75 5.34 0.71 -10.15
CA TRP A 75 5.77 1.09 -11.51
C TRP A 75 5.72 2.60 -11.82
N LEU A 76 5.84 3.46 -10.81
CA LEU A 76 5.90 4.92 -11.02
C LEU A 76 7.01 5.24 -12.04
N GLY A 77 6.69 6.09 -13.02
CA GLY A 77 7.59 6.49 -14.09
C GLY A 77 7.60 5.57 -15.31
N LEU A 78 7.11 4.32 -15.22
CA LEU A 78 7.03 3.42 -16.37
C LEU A 78 6.16 4.02 -17.49
N GLY A 79 4.97 4.50 -17.14
CA GLY A 79 4.07 5.15 -18.09
C GLY A 79 4.72 6.37 -18.76
N ASN A 80 5.41 7.20 -17.99
CA ASN A 80 6.10 8.38 -18.51
C ASN A 80 7.27 8.05 -19.43
N ILE A 81 7.89 6.87 -19.29
CA ILE A 81 8.96 6.42 -20.19
C ILE A 81 8.37 5.84 -21.47
N LEU A 82 7.36 4.98 -21.34
CA LEU A 82 6.73 4.28 -22.47
C LEU A 82 5.92 5.23 -23.37
N PHE A 83 5.21 6.18 -22.76
CA PHE A 83 4.25 7.04 -23.44
C PHE A 83 4.70 8.50 -23.52
N LYS A 84 6.00 8.78 -23.33
CA LYS A 84 6.51 10.17 -23.34
C LYS A 84 6.18 10.87 -24.66
N GLN A 85 5.17 11.73 -24.64
CA GLN A 85 4.82 12.60 -25.76
C GLN A 85 5.26 14.03 -25.45
N ALA A 86 5.88 14.69 -26.43
CA ALA A 86 6.42 16.05 -26.26
C ALA A 86 5.35 17.13 -26.02
N THR A 87 4.07 16.81 -26.23
CA THR A 87 2.94 17.76 -26.25
C THR A 87 1.89 17.49 -25.18
N GLU A 88 2.14 16.60 -24.22
CA GLU A 88 1.15 16.26 -23.20
C GLU A 88 1.01 17.34 -22.13
N ILE A 89 -0.24 17.71 -21.84
CA ILE A 89 -0.60 18.62 -20.76
C ILE A 89 -0.75 17.79 -19.48
N PRO A 90 0.09 17.99 -18.44
CA PRO A 90 0.09 17.17 -17.23
C PRO A 90 -1.29 17.04 -16.55
N SER A 91 -2.07 18.13 -16.53
CA SER A 91 -3.41 18.15 -15.91
C SER A 91 -4.43 17.22 -16.56
N ILE A 92 -4.24 16.84 -17.83
CA ILE A 92 -5.10 15.85 -18.51
C ILE A 92 -4.80 14.46 -17.98
N ASN A 93 -3.52 14.10 -17.88
CA ASN A 93 -3.11 12.79 -17.39
C ASN A 93 -3.41 12.64 -15.89
N GLN A 94 -3.27 13.70 -15.10
CA GLN A 94 -3.65 13.70 -13.69
C GLN A 94 -5.16 13.45 -13.49
N ARG A 95 -6.01 14.03 -14.36
CA ARG A 95 -7.46 13.72 -14.37
C ARG A 95 -7.74 12.28 -14.80
N LYS A 96 -6.97 11.74 -15.75
CA LYS A 96 -7.08 10.32 -16.13
C LYS A 96 -6.69 9.40 -14.98
N ASP A 97 -5.67 9.73 -14.18
CA ASP A 97 -5.31 8.95 -13.00
C ASP A 97 -6.48 8.82 -12.02
N LEU A 98 -7.24 9.89 -11.79
CA LEU A 98 -8.43 9.85 -10.92
C LEU A 98 -9.56 8.98 -11.52
N SER A 99 -9.82 9.09 -12.82
CA SER A 99 -10.80 8.24 -13.49
C SER A 99 -10.41 6.76 -13.46
N ASN A 100 -9.14 6.47 -13.72
CA ASN A 100 -8.55 5.13 -13.62
C ASN A 100 -8.64 4.56 -12.21
N LEU A 101 -8.47 5.39 -11.17
CA LEU A 101 -8.71 4.98 -9.77
C LEU A 101 -10.16 4.56 -9.53
N GLY A 102 -11.12 5.29 -10.12
CA GLY A 102 -12.54 4.94 -10.09
C GLY A 102 -12.83 3.59 -10.76
N VAL A 103 -12.24 3.35 -11.94
CA VAL A 103 -12.37 2.07 -12.65
C VAL A 103 -11.73 0.92 -11.86
N LEU A 104 -10.55 1.15 -11.28
CA LEU A 104 -9.87 0.20 -10.41
C LEU A 104 -10.75 -0.20 -9.22
N LEU A 105 -11.28 0.78 -8.49
CA LEU A 105 -12.18 0.52 -7.36
C LEU A 105 -13.43 -0.24 -7.80
N LEU A 106 -14.03 0.17 -8.92
CA LEU A 106 -15.20 -0.52 -9.45
C LEU A 106 -14.89 -1.98 -9.78
N ALA A 107 -13.72 -2.27 -10.35
CA ALA A 107 -13.30 -3.64 -10.65
C ALA A 107 -13.16 -4.51 -9.41
N LEU A 108 -12.56 -3.96 -8.34
CA LEU A 108 -12.41 -4.66 -7.07
C LEU A 108 -13.76 -4.89 -6.37
N LEU A 109 -14.59 -3.85 -6.29
CA LEU A 109 -15.86 -3.89 -5.55
C LEU A 109 -16.90 -4.76 -6.26
N SER A 110 -16.96 -4.70 -7.59
CA SER A 110 -17.86 -5.54 -8.41
C SER A 110 -17.33 -6.95 -8.65
N LYS A 111 -16.06 -7.23 -8.29
CA LYS A 111 -15.37 -8.50 -8.55
C LYS A 111 -15.36 -8.86 -10.04
N ASN A 112 -15.18 -7.86 -10.90
CA ASN A 112 -15.13 -8.01 -12.35
C ASN A 112 -13.93 -7.23 -12.92
N LEU A 113 -13.11 -7.85 -13.78
CA LEU A 113 -12.02 -7.14 -14.48
C LEU A 113 -12.51 -6.33 -15.68
N ASN A 114 -13.58 -6.78 -16.33
CA ASN A 114 -14.08 -6.21 -17.59
C ASN A 114 -15.14 -5.13 -17.34
N VAL A 115 -14.96 -4.31 -16.31
CA VAL A 115 -15.92 -3.27 -15.92
C VAL A 115 -16.24 -2.31 -17.06
N MET A 116 -15.25 -2.01 -17.90
CA MET A 116 -15.40 -1.06 -19.01
C MET A 116 -16.41 -1.52 -20.08
N THR A 117 -16.75 -2.81 -20.14
CA THR A 117 -17.79 -3.29 -21.08
C THR A 117 -19.19 -2.95 -20.60
N ASN A 118 -19.42 -2.93 -19.29
CA ASN A 118 -20.71 -2.58 -18.71
C ASN A 118 -20.54 -1.90 -17.34
N ILE A 119 -20.24 -0.59 -17.39
CA ILE A 119 -20.01 0.23 -16.20
C ILE A 119 -21.30 0.32 -15.36
N SER A 120 -22.46 0.47 -15.99
CA SER A 120 -23.75 0.63 -15.31
C SER A 120 -24.12 -0.61 -14.48
N GLU A 121 -23.93 -1.81 -15.02
CA GLU A 121 -24.18 -3.07 -14.28
C GLU A 121 -23.21 -3.24 -13.11
N SER A 122 -21.94 -2.93 -13.33
CA SER A 122 -20.91 -2.98 -12.28
C SER A 122 -21.23 -2.00 -11.15
N LEU A 123 -21.67 -0.79 -11.49
CA LEU A 123 -22.09 0.24 -10.52
C LEU A 123 -23.32 -0.19 -9.72
N ASN A 124 -24.31 -0.80 -10.37
CA ASN A 124 -25.50 -1.35 -9.68
C ASN A 124 -25.10 -2.43 -8.67
N SER A 125 -24.16 -3.30 -9.05
CA SER A 125 -23.64 -4.36 -8.17
C SER A 125 -22.96 -3.78 -6.92
N VAL A 126 -22.23 -2.67 -7.07
CA VAL A 126 -21.63 -1.95 -5.94
C VAL A 126 -22.72 -1.30 -5.07
N GLN A 127 -23.73 -0.67 -5.67
CA GLN A 127 -24.81 -0.02 -4.93
C GLN A 127 -25.62 -0.99 -4.07
N MET A 128 -25.72 -2.26 -4.47
CA MET A 128 -26.43 -3.30 -3.71
C MET A 128 -25.68 -3.76 -2.45
N VAL A 129 -24.36 -3.65 -2.43
CA VAL A 129 -23.50 -4.25 -1.38
C VAL A 129 -22.87 -3.20 -0.47
N TYR A 130 -22.49 -2.04 -1.01
CA TYR A 130 -21.71 -1.02 -0.31
C TYR A 130 -22.55 0.22 0.01
N SER A 131 -22.05 1.06 0.90
CA SER A 131 -22.72 2.30 1.26
C SER A 131 -22.96 3.23 0.06
N SER A 132 -23.99 4.08 0.20
CA SER A 132 -24.26 5.13 -0.79
C SER A 132 -23.10 6.11 -0.97
N GLU A 133 -22.27 6.28 0.07
CA GLU A 133 -21.06 7.11 0.00
C GLU A 133 -20.01 6.49 -0.90
N MET A 134 -19.71 5.20 -0.73
CA MET A 134 -18.76 4.48 -1.59
C MET A 134 -19.23 4.51 -3.06
N TYR A 135 -20.51 4.24 -3.31
CA TYR A 135 -21.10 4.33 -4.64
C TYR A 135 -20.93 5.73 -5.27
N LYS A 136 -21.20 6.79 -4.50
CA LYS A 136 -21.05 8.18 -4.96
C LYS A 136 -19.60 8.49 -5.30
N VAL A 137 -18.64 8.09 -4.47
CA VAL A 137 -17.21 8.35 -4.72
C VAL A 137 -16.72 7.62 -5.97
N VAL A 138 -17.09 6.35 -6.13
CA VAL A 138 -16.71 5.57 -7.31
C VAL A 138 -17.32 6.17 -8.58
N SER A 139 -18.61 6.53 -8.55
CA SER A 139 -19.27 7.14 -9.72
C SER A 139 -18.74 8.53 -10.06
N THR A 140 -18.39 9.36 -9.08
CA THR A 140 -17.79 10.69 -9.33
C THR A 140 -16.37 10.58 -9.91
N LEU A 141 -15.54 9.66 -9.40
CA LEU A 141 -14.22 9.39 -9.95
C LEU A 141 -14.30 8.96 -11.42
N ILE A 142 -15.19 8.01 -11.75
CA ILE A 142 -15.35 7.52 -13.13
C ILE A 142 -15.83 8.62 -14.07
N SER A 143 -16.82 9.41 -13.65
CA SER A 143 -17.43 10.45 -14.49
C SER A 143 -16.47 11.61 -14.81
N ASN A 144 -15.37 11.75 -14.05
CA ASN A 144 -14.31 12.74 -14.25
C ASN A 144 -14.83 14.20 -14.33
N ALA A 145 -15.94 14.48 -13.65
CA ALA A 145 -16.62 15.77 -13.67
C ALA A 145 -15.96 16.74 -12.68
N ASP A 146 -14.97 17.52 -13.14
CA ASP A 146 -14.23 18.55 -12.37
C ASP A 146 -13.82 18.14 -10.95
N VAL A 147 -13.59 16.83 -10.75
CA VAL A 147 -13.23 16.28 -9.45
C VAL A 147 -11.75 16.53 -9.22
N SER A 148 -11.44 17.32 -8.20
CA SER A 148 -10.06 17.46 -7.72
C SER A 148 -9.79 16.47 -6.59
N LEU A 149 -8.54 16.05 -6.49
CA LEU A 149 -8.06 15.20 -5.39
C LEU A 149 -8.36 15.84 -4.03
N GLU A 150 -8.17 17.15 -3.91
CA GLU A 150 -8.40 17.91 -2.69
C GLU A 150 -9.87 17.93 -2.28
N MET A 151 -10.79 17.99 -3.26
CA MET A 151 -12.22 17.94 -3.01
C MET A 151 -12.63 16.61 -2.36
N ILE A 152 -12.13 15.48 -2.87
CA ILE A 152 -12.43 14.16 -2.30
C ILE A 152 -11.87 14.05 -0.87
N LEU A 153 -10.60 14.42 -0.68
CA LEU A 153 -9.96 14.36 0.65
C LEU A 153 -10.65 15.24 1.69
N THR A 154 -11.10 16.43 1.28
CA THR A 154 -11.81 17.36 2.17
C THR A 154 -13.22 16.83 2.52
N SER A 155 -13.94 16.33 1.50
CA SER A 155 -15.30 15.78 1.67
C SER A 155 -15.34 14.58 2.62
N HIS A 156 -14.29 13.76 2.64
CA HIS A 156 -14.22 12.56 3.49
C HIS A 156 -13.17 12.67 4.60
N SER A 157 -12.88 13.89 5.04
CA SER A 157 -11.87 14.19 6.05
C SER A 157 -12.06 13.45 7.38
N THR A 158 -13.31 13.23 7.83
CA THR A 158 -13.61 12.46 9.04
C THR A 158 -13.17 11.01 8.94
N ARG A 159 -13.36 10.38 7.79
CA ARG A 159 -12.93 9.01 7.54
C ARG A 159 -11.41 8.93 7.34
N LEU A 160 -10.81 9.95 6.71
CA LEU A 160 -9.36 10.09 6.63
C LEU A 160 -8.72 10.19 8.02
N LEU A 161 -9.35 10.88 8.98
CA LEU A 161 -8.90 10.91 10.37
C LEU A 161 -8.96 9.52 11.01
N ALA A 162 -10.02 8.74 10.76
CA ALA A 162 -10.12 7.37 11.28
C ALA A 162 -9.02 6.44 10.70
N GLU A 163 -8.66 6.59 9.43
CA GLU A 163 -7.53 5.88 8.82
C GLU A 163 -6.19 6.31 9.44
N LEU A 164 -6.01 7.61 9.73
CA LEU A 164 -4.82 8.10 10.41
C LEU A 164 -4.70 7.50 11.82
N ASP A 165 -5.80 7.43 12.56
CA ASP A 165 -5.83 6.79 13.88
C ASP A 165 -5.53 5.28 13.79
N SER A 166 -6.03 4.59 12.77
CA SER A 166 -5.67 3.20 12.50
C SER A 166 -4.18 3.03 12.22
N ALA A 167 -3.59 3.91 11.41
CA ALA A 167 -2.16 3.89 11.14
C ALA A 167 -1.30 4.17 12.38
N ASN A 168 -1.75 5.08 13.26
CA ASN A 168 -1.08 5.36 14.53
C ASN A 168 -1.13 4.16 15.49
N LYS A 169 -2.28 3.46 15.58
CA LYS A 169 -2.39 2.23 16.39
C LYS A 169 -1.40 1.15 15.94
N ILE A 170 -1.31 0.90 14.64
CA ILE A 170 -0.36 -0.07 14.07
C ILE A 170 1.09 0.35 14.40
N LYS A 171 1.39 1.65 14.33
CA LYS A 171 2.71 2.18 14.69
C LYS A 171 3.03 1.93 16.18
N ASP A 172 2.07 2.13 17.07
CA ASP A 172 2.24 1.89 18.51
C ASP A 172 2.46 0.39 18.79
N GLU A 173 1.72 -0.50 18.13
CA GLU A 173 1.92 -1.96 18.21
C GLU A 173 3.31 -2.39 17.74
N PHE A 174 3.81 -1.81 16.63
CA PHE A 174 5.17 -2.06 16.17
C PHE A 174 6.22 -1.53 17.15
N GLN A 175 5.98 -0.37 17.75
CA GLN A 175 6.88 0.23 18.73
C GLN A 175 6.99 -0.65 19.99
N GLU A 176 5.86 -1.18 20.46
CA GLU A 176 5.82 -2.12 21.59
C GLU A 176 6.60 -3.40 21.27
N SER A 177 6.32 -4.01 20.12
CA SER A 177 7.00 -5.24 19.66
C SER A 177 8.52 -5.04 19.54
N LEU A 178 8.95 -3.90 18.97
CA LEU A 178 10.37 -3.58 18.85
C LEU A 178 11.04 -3.35 20.21
N SER A 179 10.34 -2.73 21.17
CA SER A 179 10.82 -2.52 22.54
C SER A 179 11.05 -3.85 23.27
N LEU A 180 10.14 -4.81 23.09
CA LEU A 180 10.27 -6.16 23.63
C LEU A 180 11.46 -6.90 23.01
N GLU A 181 11.61 -6.87 21.69
CA GLU A 181 12.75 -7.51 21.00
C GLU A 181 14.10 -6.91 21.39
N LEU A 182 14.16 -5.60 21.59
CA LEU A 182 15.37 -4.94 22.10
C LEU A 182 15.73 -5.43 23.51
N SER A 183 14.71 -5.60 24.36
CA SER A 183 14.87 -6.13 25.72
C SER A 183 15.31 -7.60 25.71
N ASN A 184 14.72 -8.42 24.83
CA ASN A 184 15.14 -9.81 24.58
C ASN A 184 16.61 -9.88 24.15
N GLY A 185 17.04 -9.01 23.24
CA GLY A 185 18.43 -8.92 22.80
C GLY A 185 19.40 -8.54 23.94
N ARG A 186 18.99 -7.66 24.85
CA ARG A 186 19.78 -7.30 26.05
C ARG A 186 19.89 -8.48 27.02
N LEU A 187 18.78 -9.16 27.30
CA LEU A 187 18.74 -10.34 28.16
C LEU A 187 19.58 -11.48 27.59
N CYS A 188 19.48 -11.75 26.29
CA CYS A 188 20.27 -12.78 25.60
C CYS A 188 21.79 -12.52 25.76
N ARG A 189 22.24 -11.27 25.58
CA ARG A 189 23.65 -10.91 25.80
C ARG A 189 24.08 -11.07 27.25
N LEU A 190 23.21 -10.71 28.21
CA LEU A 190 23.50 -10.87 29.64
C LEU A 190 23.60 -12.35 30.02
N MET A 191 22.65 -13.17 29.60
CA MET A 191 22.65 -14.62 29.81
C MET A 191 23.89 -15.27 29.21
N THR A 192 24.29 -14.85 28.01
CA THR A 192 25.53 -15.36 27.38
C THR A 192 26.76 -15.01 28.21
N LYS A 193 26.87 -13.76 28.72
CA LYS A 193 27.97 -13.35 29.60
C LYS A 193 27.98 -14.10 30.93
N LEU A 194 26.81 -14.28 31.54
CA LEU A 194 26.68 -15.02 32.80
C LEU A 194 27.04 -16.49 32.62
N ASN A 195 26.55 -17.15 31.57
CA ASN A 195 26.90 -18.53 31.24
C ASN A 195 28.37 -18.70 30.85
N PHE A 196 29.03 -17.65 30.35
CA PHE A 196 30.48 -17.70 30.11
C PHE A 196 31.30 -17.67 31.41
N ILE A 197 30.79 -17.00 32.44
CA ILE A 197 31.40 -16.96 33.77
C ILE A 197 31.07 -18.23 34.56
N ASN A 198 29.78 -18.61 34.57
CA ASN A 198 29.27 -19.77 35.30
C ASN A 198 29.68 -21.07 34.60
N GLY A 199 30.41 -21.93 35.30
CA GLY A 199 30.92 -23.20 34.74
C GLY A 199 32.36 -23.11 34.24
N ARG A 200 33.04 -21.98 34.41
CA ARG A 200 34.48 -21.85 34.13
C ARG A 200 35.28 -22.61 35.20
N PRO A 201 36.04 -23.67 34.85
CA PRO A 201 36.77 -24.47 35.84
C PRO A 201 37.92 -23.65 36.44
N GLU A 202 37.84 -23.36 37.74
CA GLU A 202 38.82 -22.54 38.47
C GLU A 202 40.25 -23.13 38.45
N GLN A 203 40.37 -24.43 38.22
CA GLN A 203 41.64 -25.16 38.23
C GLN A 203 42.61 -24.74 37.10
N VAL A 204 42.12 -24.15 36.01
CA VAL A 204 42.98 -23.71 34.89
C VAL A 204 43.72 -22.41 35.21
N LEU A 205 43.19 -21.58 36.12
CA LEU A 205 43.80 -20.30 36.50
C LEU A 205 44.87 -20.45 37.60
N LYS A 206 44.72 -21.40 38.52
CA LYS A 206 45.69 -21.57 39.64
C LYS A 206 47.04 -22.17 39.22
N ARG A 207 47.09 -23.07 38.24
CA ARG A 207 48.36 -23.70 37.79
C ARG A 207 49.39 -22.74 37.17
N LYS A 208 49.01 -21.52 36.80
CA LYS A 208 49.96 -20.50 36.28
C LYS A 208 50.64 -19.66 37.38
N ASN A 209 50.10 -19.66 38.60
CA ASN A 209 50.61 -18.80 39.68
C ASN A 209 51.46 -19.56 40.72
N GLU A 210 51.59 -20.88 40.60
CA GLU A 210 52.36 -21.73 41.52
C GLU A 210 53.79 -22.03 41.01
N HIS A 211 54.25 -21.33 39.95
CA HIS A 211 55.59 -21.46 39.36
C HIS A 211 56.45 -20.18 39.46
N LEU A 212 56.12 -19.27 40.38
CA LEU A 212 56.94 -18.12 40.79
C LEU A 212 57.20 -18.19 42.29
#